data_AF-A0A7X7Y9Z3-F1
#
_entry.id   AF-A0A7X7Y9Z3-F1
#
_cell.length_a   1.000
_cell.length_b   1.000
_cell.length_c   1.000
_cell.angle_alpha   90.00
_cell.angle_beta   90.00
_cell.angle_gamma   90.00
#
_symmetry.space_group_name_H-M   'P 1'
#
loop_
_entity.id
_entity.type
_entity.pdbx_description
1 polymer ?
#
loop_
_entity_poly.entity_id
_entity_poly.type
_entity_poly.pdbx_seq_one_letter_code
_entity_poly.pdbx_strand_id
1 'polypeptide(L)'
;MLDQDSGLYVFELILGFKCKGQKLYSPLCLILADDPEEAMEKAEDYLCRLDITGHAWIEEVGEPRDPEEYQAQFLDNGRELPPVLDDMSDEELRDFLCP
;
A
#
# COMPACT_ATOMS: atom_id res chain seq x y z
N MET A 1 -11.07 2.22 -7.19
CA MET A 1 -12.19 2.65 -6.30
C MET A 1 -12.19 1.66 -5.17
N LEU A 2 -12.26 2.09 -3.91
CA LEU A 2 -12.21 1.14 -2.79
C LEU A 2 -13.49 0.30 -2.83
N ASP A 3 -13.40 -0.92 -3.35
CA ASP A 3 -14.54 -1.81 -3.52
C ASP A 3 -14.95 -2.37 -2.16
N GLN A 4 -16.25 -2.27 -1.85
CA GLN A 4 -16.83 -2.70 -0.58
C GLN A 4 -17.01 -4.22 -0.57
N ASP A 5 -15.92 -4.95 -0.42
CA ASP A 5 -16.05 -6.31 0.09
C ASP A 5 -16.37 -6.24 1.58
N SER A 6 -17.51 -6.81 1.96
CA SER A 6 -18.02 -6.76 3.33
C SER A 6 -17.02 -7.42 4.28
N GLY A 7 -16.35 -6.60 5.10
CA GLY A 7 -15.39 -7.06 6.11
C GLY A 7 -13.96 -6.57 5.92
N LEU A 8 -13.65 -5.84 4.85
CA LEU A 8 -12.32 -5.26 4.63
C LEU A 8 -12.21 -3.82 5.15
N TYR A 9 -11.05 -3.49 5.68
CA TYR A 9 -10.61 -2.15 6.05
C TYR A 9 -9.51 -1.66 5.12
N VAL A 10 -9.34 -0.35 5.04
CA VAL A 10 -8.21 0.30 4.38
C VAL A 10 -7.07 0.45 5.37
N PHE A 11 -5.89 0.01 4.96
CA PHE A 11 -4.65 0.21 5.68
C PHE A 11 -3.72 1.14 4.88
N GLU A 12 -3.19 2.12 5.58
CA GLU A 12 -2.13 2.99 5.10
C GLU A 12 -0.79 2.25 5.20
N LEU A 13 -0.03 2.20 4.11
CA LEU A 13 1.25 1.50 4.04
C LEU A 13 2.38 2.44 3.63
N ILE A 14 3.53 2.23 4.27
CA ILE A 14 4.82 2.77 3.84
C ILE A 14 5.76 1.61 3.60
N LEU A 15 6.31 1.55 2.39
CA LEU A 15 7.27 0.52 1.98
C LEU A 15 8.68 1.11 2.02
N GLY A 16 9.57 0.45 2.75
CA GLY A 16 10.99 0.75 2.74
C GLY A 16 11.68 0.00 1.61
N PHE A 17 12.65 0.63 0.95
CA PHE A 17 13.43 -0.03 -0.09
C PHE A 17 14.87 0.49 -0.18
N LYS A 18 15.74 -0.30 -0.81
CA LYS A 18 17.16 0.00 -0.99
C LYS A 18 17.47 0.28 -2.46
N CYS A 19 17.73 1.54 -2.77
CA CYS A 19 18.16 1.97 -4.10
C CYS A 19 19.59 2.54 -4.05
N LYS A 20 20.49 2.04 -4.91
CA LYS A 20 21.90 2.49 -5.00
C LYS A 20 22.64 2.54 -3.65
N GLY A 21 22.32 1.62 -2.74
CA GLY A 21 22.93 1.53 -1.41
C GLY A 21 22.30 2.42 -0.34
N GLN A 22 21.34 3.28 -0.69
CA GLN A 22 20.60 4.11 0.26
C GLN A 22 19.25 3.49 0.61
N LYS A 23 18.81 3.68 1.85
CA LYS A 23 17.43 3.36 2.26
C LYS A 23 16.53 4.53 1.87
N LEU A 24 15.44 4.22 1.19
CA LEU A 24 14.39 5.15 0.78
C LEU A 24 13.04 4.59 1.22
N TYR A 25 12.02 5.43 1.17
CA TYR A 25 10.66 5.11 1.57
C TYR A 25 9.72 5.50 0.45
N SER A 26 8.70 4.68 0.22
CA SER A 26 7.65 4.99 -0.74
C SER A 26 6.82 6.17 -0.25
N PRO A 27 6.12 6.87 -1.17
CA PRO A 27 4.91 7.60 -0.81
C PRO A 27 3.91 6.67 -0.11
N LEU A 28 2.93 7.28 0.56
CA LEU A 28 1.79 6.55 1.11
C LEU A 28 1.09 5.74 0.01
N CYS A 29 0.83 4.47 0.26
CA CYS A 29 -0.04 3.63 -0.53
C CYS A 29 -1.10 2.96 0.36
N LEU A 30 -2.12 2.39 -0.25
CA LEU A 30 -3.22 1.74 0.45
C LEU A 30 -3.25 0.25 0.15
N ILE A 31 -3.75 -0.54 1.09
CA ILE A 31 -4.16 -1.93 0.86
C ILE A 31 -5.49 -2.20 1.55
N LEU A 32 -6.33 -3.06 0.97
CA LEU A 32 -7.53 -3.56 1.63
C LEU A 32 -7.25 -4.92 2.24
N ALA A 33 -7.62 -5.11 3.50
CA ALA A 33 -7.47 -6.36 4.23
C ALA A 33 -8.49 -6.44 5.37
N ASP A 34 -8.74 -7.63 5.91
CA ASP A 34 -9.63 -7.86 7.04
C ASP A 34 -9.01 -7.38 8.37
N ASP A 35 -7.71 -7.51 8.50
CA ASP A 35 -6.93 -7.15 9.68
C ASP A 35 -5.47 -6.75 9.31
N PRO A 36 -4.69 -6.23 10.29
CA PRO A 36 -3.31 -5.82 10.02
C PRO A 36 -2.38 -6.98 9.61
N GLU A 37 -2.67 -8.22 10.01
CA GLU A 37 -1.86 -9.39 9.66
C GLU A 37 -2.06 -9.74 8.19
N GLU A 38 -3.31 -9.79 7.70
CA GLU A 38 -3.59 -9.98 6.27
C GLU A 38 -3.04 -8.80 5.44
N ALA A 39 -3.12 -7.56 5.92
CA ALA A 39 -2.52 -6.41 5.25
C ALA A 39 -1.01 -6.58 5.05
N MET A 40 -0.31 -7.08 6.07
CA MET A 40 1.11 -7.40 5.99
C MET A 40 1.38 -8.54 5.01
N GLU A 41 0.66 -9.66 5.13
CA GLU A 41 0.84 -10.83 4.26
C GLU A 41 0.66 -10.46 2.79
N LYS A 42 -0.42 -9.74 2.45
CA LYS A 42 -0.65 -9.28 1.07
C LYS A 42 0.46 -8.35 0.59
N ALA A 43 0.90 -7.40 1.40
CA ALA A 43 1.99 -6.50 1.04
C ALA A 43 3.31 -7.28 0.83
N GLU A 44 3.61 -8.27 1.66
CA GLU A 44 4.77 -9.16 1.47
C GLU A 44 4.65 -9.98 0.18
N ASP A 45 3.47 -10.50 -0.15
CA ASP A 45 3.21 -11.22 -1.40
C ASP A 45 3.51 -10.35 -2.62
N TYR A 46 3.11 -9.07 -2.60
CA TYR A 46 3.45 -8.12 -3.67
C TYR A 46 4.96 -7.92 -3.80
N LEU A 47 5.68 -7.74 -2.69
CA LEU A 47 7.14 -7.61 -2.72
C LEU A 47 7.83 -8.90 -3.18
N CYS A 48 7.30 -10.07 -2.82
CA CYS A 48 7.79 -11.37 -3.25
C CYS A 48 7.62 -11.57 -4.75
N ARG A 49 6.45 -11.22 -5.30
CA ARG A 49 6.14 -11.32 -6.74
C ARG A 49 7.10 -10.49 -7.60
N LEU A 50 7.57 -9.36 -7.10
CA LEU A 50 8.53 -8.50 -7.79
C LEU A 50 9.98 -9.01 -7.78
N ASP A 51 10.26 -10.10 -7.07
CA ASP A 51 11.61 -10.64 -6.85
C ASP A 51 12.57 -9.58 -6.25
N ILE A 52 12.03 -8.70 -5.41
CA ILE A 52 12.78 -7.65 -4.69
C ILE A 52 12.91 -7.95 -3.19
N THR A 53 12.61 -9.17 -2.79
CA THR A 53 12.78 -9.63 -1.41
C THR A 53 14.23 -9.48 -0.97
N GLY A 54 14.43 -8.71 0.11
CA GLY A 54 15.77 -8.28 0.59
C GLY A 54 16.22 -6.91 0.10
N HIS A 55 15.52 -6.33 -0.88
CA HIS A 55 15.68 -4.94 -1.32
C HIS A 55 14.52 -4.04 -0.89
N ALA A 56 13.32 -4.59 -0.66
CA ALA A 56 12.17 -3.88 -0.12
C ALA A 56 11.59 -4.61 1.12
N TRP A 57 10.92 -3.85 1.99
CA TRP A 57 10.27 -4.32 3.21
C TRP A 57 9.09 -3.41 3.56
N ILE A 58 8.18 -3.90 4.41
CA ILE A 58 7.11 -3.08 4.98
C ILE A 58 7.72 -2.27 6.13
N GLU A 59 7.70 -0.94 6.03
CA GLU A 59 8.20 -0.05 7.09
C GLU A 59 7.11 0.22 8.13
N GLU A 60 5.89 0.52 7.67
CA GLU A 60 4.76 0.87 8.53
C GLU A 60 3.44 0.36 7.94
N VAL A 61 2.58 -0.14 8.84
CA VAL A 61 1.17 -0.44 8.58
C VAL A 61 0.36 0.42 9.54
N GLY A 62 -0.52 1.25 8.99
CA GLY A 62 -1.39 2.12 9.76
C GLY A 62 -2.53 1.36 10.44
N GLU A 63 -3.33 2.09 11.22
CA GLU A 63 -4.55 1.56 11.84
C GLU A 63 -5.62 1.28 10.78
N PRO A 64 -6.50 0.27 11.00
CA PRO A 64 -7.60 -0.02 10.10
C PRO A 64 -8.55 1.17 10.01
N ARG A 65 -8.97 1.52 8.79
CA ARG A 65 -9.97 2.56 8.55
C ARG A 65 -11.10 2.04 7.68
N ASP A 66 -12.30 2.53 7.94
CA ASP A 66 -13.44 2.25 7.08
C ASP A 66 -13.18 2.85 5.67
N PRO A 67 -13.40 2.07 4.58
CA PRO A 67 -13.15 2.54 3.23
C PRO A 67 -13.98 3.77 2.83
N GLU A 68 -15.24 3.86 3.25
CA GLU A 68 -16.11 5.00 2.92
C GLU A 68 -15.67 6.25 3.67
N GLU A 69 -15.41 6.12 4.99
CA GLU A 69 -14.93 7.24 5.80
C GLU A 69 -13.57 7.73 5.31
N TYR A 70 -12.69 6.82 4.93
CA TYR A 70 -11.39 7.17 4.37
C TYR A 70 -11.57 7.92 3.05
N GLN A 71 -12.34 7.38 2.10
CA GLN A 71 -12.56 8.01 0.81
C GLN A 71 -13.21 9.39 0.92
N ALA A 72 -14.20 9.54 1.80
CA ALA A 72 -14.89 10.81 2.03
C ALA A 72 -13.91 11.92 2.46
N GLN A 73 -12.92 11.61 3.31
CA GLN A 73 -11.91 12.57 3.76
C GLN A 73 -11.08 13.15 2.62
N PHE A 74 -10.83 12.39 1.55
CA PHE A 74 -10.06 12.87 0.40
C PHE A 74 -10.93 13.61 -0.61
N LEU A 75 -12.14 13.11 -0.87
CA LEU A 75 -13.12 13.76 -1.75
C LEU A 75 -13.51 15.16 -1.24
N ASP A 76 -13.79 15.30 0.06
CA ASP A 76 -14.20 16.57 0.67
C ASP A 76 -13.10 17.64 0.62
N ASN A 77 -11.84 17.22 0.57
CA ASN A 77 -10.69 18.11 0.48
C ASN A 77 -10.17 18.30 -0.96
N GLY A 78 -10.84 17.72 -1.96
CA GLY A 78 -10.40 17.76 -3.37
C GLY A 78 -9.03 17.12 -3.59
N ARG A 79 -8.65 16.16 -2.73
CA ARG A 79 -7.37 15.44 -2.81
C ARG A 79 -7.57 14.12 -3.54
N GLU A 80 -6.55 13.72 -4.30
CA GLU A 80 -6.50 12.37 -4.85
C GLU A 80 -6.18 11.37 -3.74
N LEU A 81 -6.80 10.19 -3.83
CA LEU A 81 -6.48 9.08 -2.94
C LEU A 81 -5.05 8.60 -3.21
N PRO A 82 -4.32 8.17 -2.18
CA PRO A 82 -3.09 7.42 -2.38
C PRO A 82 -3.39 6.17 -3.21
N PRO A 83 -2.42 5.69 -4.00
CA PRO A 83 -2.65 4.56 -4.88
C PRO A 83 -2.83 3.27 -4.06
N VAL A 84 -3.74 2.41 -4.52
CA VAL A 84 -4.06 1.12 -3.89
C VAL A 84 -3.14 0.05 -4.48
N LEU A 85 -2.44 -0.71 -3.65
CA LEU A 85 -1.52 -1.77 -4.08
C LEU A 85 -2.23 -2.84 -4.92
N ASP A 86 -3.46 -3.20 -4.54
CA ASP A 86 -4.27 -4.17 -5.29
C ASP A 86 -4.64 -3.69 -6.71
N ASP A 87 -4.64 -2.38 -6.94
CA ASP A 87 -4.93 -1.77 -8.26
C ASP A 87 -3.66 -1.59 -9.11
N MET A 88 -2.46 -1.75 -8.54
CA MET A 88 -1.20 -1.60 -9.26
C MET A 88 -0.81 -2.89 -9.99
N SER A 89 -0.38 -2.76 -11.24
CA SER A 89 0.38 -3.82 -11.91
C SER A 89 1.78 -3.98 -11.31
N ASP A 90 2.41 -5.13 -11.56
CA ASP A 90 3.79 -5.39 -11.13
C ASP A 90 4.78 -4.33 -11.68
N GLU A 91 4.53 -3.78 -12.87
CA GLU A 91 5.35 -2.71 -13.46
C GLU A 91 5.16 -1.38 -12.71
N GLU A 92 3.91 -1.00 -12.44
CA GLU A 92 3.59 0.23 -11.69
C GLU A 92 4.14 0.18 -10.27
N LEU A 93 4.04 -0.96 -9.58
CA LEU A 93 4.60 -1.13 -8.24
C LEU A 93 6.14 -1.06 -8.26
N ARG A 94 6.78 -1.60 -9.31
CA ARG A 94 8.24 -1.51 -9.48
C ARG A 94 8.68 -0.07 -9.67
N ASP A 95 7.99 0.69 -10.52
CA ASP A 95 8.27 2.11 -10.76
C ASP A 95 7.97 2.96 -9.52
N PHE A 96 6.94 2.60 -8.76
CA PHE A 96 6.60 3.25 -7.49
C PHE A 96 7.73 3.09 -6.44
N LEU A 97 8.37 1.92 -6.40
CA LEU A 97 9.47 1.59 -5.48
C LEU A 97 10.86 1.91 -6.04
N CYS A 98 11.00 2.21 -7.33
CA CYS A 98 12.27 2.61 -7.96
C CYS A 98 12.04 3.72 -8.99
N PRO A 99 11.56 4.90 -8.56
CA PRO A 99 11.33 6.03 -9.46
C PRO A 99 12.63 6.64 -10.03
#